data_AF-A0AAN8XB15-F1
#
_entry.id   AF-A0AAN8XB15-F1
#
_cell.length_a   1.000
_cell.length_b   1.000
_cell.length_c   1.000
_cell.angle_alpha   90.00
_cell.angle_beta   90.00
_cell.angle_gamma   90.00
#
_symmetry.space_group_name_H-M   'P 1'
#
loop_
_entity.id
_entity.type
_entity.pdbx_description
1 polymer ?
#
loop_
_entity_poly.entity_id
_entity_poly.type
_entity_poly.pdbx_seq_one_letter_code
_entity_poly.pdbx_strand_id
1 'polypeptide(L)'
;MNIMRKWWGSGGRMGSVGECGDPINSQAAQQHLALGLMHLKKLFSEYTYPPHTLSEPEKEDKLYNMLPLFCKVFGSSPTCDLQEKFGDVLLFTQHVSKLMVTEIRRRASNQSTEAASCAIVRFLEIESCEESSNGWMLLSTLNLLAAGPPDFIEVMTAASLPSTMVKCLYLFFDLPEYESNSPNVADQTDNNETEFSSSERRILLQKVFVQLMVRLCSHVAPAEELARKDDLTLLFSAITSWCPQHNALWRKSAAEVLMTLSRHGLSQPVVSYIHNKACVPMCVDNMERGQDLSPLEIVEMFCHCVLLSQGFF
;
A
#
# COMPACT_ATOMS: atom_id res chain seq x y z
N MET A 1 4.58 -1.83 -22.54
CA MET A 1 3.12 -2.11 -22.48
C MET A 1 2.70 -3.33 -21.63
N ASN A 2 3.61 -4.09 -20.99
CA ASN A 2 3.25 -5.30 -20.21
C ASN A 2 3.11 -5.11 -18.69
N ILE A 3 3.46 -3.94 -18.14
CA ILE A 3 3.54 -3.71 -16.69
C ILE A 3 2.13 -3.60 -16.06
N MET A 4 1.22 -2.84 -16.67
CA MET A 4 -0.16 -2.67 -16.18
C MET A 4 -1.01 -3.95 -16.31
N ARG A 5 -0.74 -4.81 -17.29
CA ARG A 5 -1.55 -6.01 -17.54
C ARG A 5 -1.28 -7.13 -16.54
N LYS A 6 -0.08 -7.16 -15.95
CA LYS A 6 0.36 -8.21 -15.01
C LYS A 6 -0.30 -8.09 -13.64
N TRP A 7 -0.69 -6.86 -13.25
CA TRP A 7 -1.29 -6.57 -11.94
C TRP A 7 -2.81 -6.39 -11.98
N TRP A 8 -3.40 -6.08 -13.14
CA TRP A 8 -4.83 -5.67 -13.25
C TRP A 8 -5.75 -6.68 -13.94
N GLY A 9 -5.28 -7.89 -14.26
CA GLY A 9 -6.04 -8.88 -15.02
C GLY A 9 -6.76 -9.94 -14.17
N SER A 10 -7.79 -9.57 -13.40
CA SER A 10 -8.88 -10.51 -13.05
C SER A 10 -10.14 -9.78 -12.58
N GLY A 11 -11.02 -9.46 -13.53
CA GLY A 11 -12.37 -8.95 -13.30
C GLY A 11 -13.19 -9.22 -14.56
N GLY A 12 -14.09 -10.19 -14.48
CA GLY A 12 -14.55 -10.96 -15.64
C GLY A 12 -15.44 -10.27 -16.67
N ARG A 13 -15.39 -10.80 -17.90
CA ARG A 13 -16.55 -10.90 -18.80
C ARG A 13 -16.34 -12.02 -19.83
N MET A 14 -17.29 -12.94 -19.87
CA MET A 14 -17.41 -14.08 -20.80
C MET A 14 -17.60 -13.58 -22.25
N GLY A 15 -16.83 -14.13 -23.20
CA GLY A 15 -16.99 -13.85 -24.63
C GLY A 15 -15.85 -14.37 -25.51
N SER A 16 -15.92 -15.66 -25.84
CA SER A 16 -15.30 -16.41 -26.95
C SER A 16 -14.41 -15.66 -27.98
N VAL A 17 -13.19 -16.14 -28.22
CA VAL A 17 -12.72 -16.91 -29.41
C VAL A 17 -11.18 -16.86 -29.49
N GLY A 18 -10.55 -18.02 -29.30
CA GLY A 18 -9.38 -18.53 -30.04
C GLY A 18 -8.04 -17.79 -29.99
N GLU A 19 -7.15 -18.20 -29.07
CA GLU A 19 -5.69 -18.19 -29.34
C GLU A 19 -5.08 -19.51 -28.85
N CYS A 20 -4.54 -20.26 -29.81
CA CYS A 20 -3.73 -21.46 -29.57
C CYS A 20 -2.38 -21.00 -29.02
N GLY A 21 -2.21 -21.07 -27.70
CA GLY A 21 -0.92 -20.82 -27.05
C GLY A 21 -0.03 -22.07 -27.11
N ASP A 22 1.21 -21.91 -27.58
CA ASP A 22 2.19 -22.99 -27.67
C ASP A 22 2.42 -23.67 -26.29
N PRO A 23 2.15 -24.99 -26.16
CA PRO A 23 2.23 -25.70 -24.88
C PRO A 23 3.66 -25.81 -24.31
N ILE A 24 4.70 -25.68 -25.15
CA ILE A 24 6.11 -25.78 -24.75
C ILE A 24 6.55 -24.60 -23.88
N ASN A 25 6.02 -23.39 -24.14
CA ASN A 25 6.38 -22.19 -23.39
C ASN A 25 5.74 -22.16 -21.98
N SER A 26 4.56 -22.77 -21.84
CA SER A 26 3.85 -22.87 -20.55
C SER A 26 4.54 -23.81 -19.56
N GLN A 27 5.09 -24.93 -20.04
CA GLN A 27 5.82 -25.87 -19.19
C GLN A 27 7.15 -25.29 -18.68
N ALA A 28 7.90 -24.60 -19.54
CA ALA A 28 9.16 -23.95 -19.14
C ALA A 28 8.92 -22.83 -18.11
N ALA A 29 7.86 -22.03 -18.27
CA ALA A 29 7.48 -21.01 -17.31
C ALA A 29 7.10 -21.61 -15.94
N GLN A 30 6.32 -22.71 -15.94
CA GLN A 30 5.97 -23.42 -14.70
C GLN A 30 7.19 -24.01 -13.99
N GLN A 31 8.15 -24.57 -14.73
CA GLN A 31 9.42 -25.04 -14.16
C GLN A 31 10.23 -23.90 -13.53
N HIS A 32 10.30 -22.75 -14.20
CA HIS A 32 11.00 -21.57 -13.66
C HIS A 32 10.33 -21.06 -12.37
N LEU A 33 8.99 -21.05 -12.29
CA LEU A 33 8.26 -20.68 -11.08
C LEU A 33 8.48 -21.68 -9.94
N ALA A 34 8.51 -22.99 -10.25
CA ALA A 34 8.79 -24.04 -9.27
C ALA A 34 10.20 -23.92 -8.68
N LEU A 35 11.21 -23.66 -9.52
CA LEU A 35 12.58 -23.39 -9.08
C LEU A 35 12.66 -22.13 -8.22
N GLY A 36 11.95 -21.06 -8.62
CA GLY A 36 11.86 -19.84 -7.83
C GLY A 36 11.25 -20.08 -6.44
N LEU A 37 10.20 -20.89 -6.35
CA LEU A 37 9.58 -21.27 -5.09
C LEU A 37 10.52 -22.10 -4.20
N MET A 38 11.25 -23.06 -4.78
CA MET A 38 12.25 -23.84 -4.03
C MET A 38 13.35 -22.94 -3.48
N HIS A 39 13.83 -21.98 -4.29
CA HIS A 39 14.84 -21.02 -3.84
C HIS A 39 14.32 -20.11 -2.72
N LEU A 40 13.09 -19.60 -2.84
CA LEU A 40 12.46 -18.79 -1.81
C LEU A 40 12.35 -19.55 -0.48
N LYS A 41 11.86 -20.80 -0.51
CA LYS A 41 11.77 -21.66 0.68
C LYS A 41 13.13 -21.87 1.33
N LYS A 42 14.17 -22.09 0.53
CA LYS A 42 15.54 -22.25 1.02
C LYS A 42 16.03 -20.97 1.70
N LEU A 43 15.91 -19.82 1.04
CA LEU A 43 16.31 -18.53 1.60
C LEU A 43 15.58 -18.23 2.91
N PHE A 44 14.27 -18.50 2.95
CA PHE A 44 13.48 -18.27 4.15
C PHE A 44 13.84 -19.23 5.28
N SER A 45 14.09 -20.50 4.98
CA SER A 45 14.58 -21.47 5.98
C SER A 45 15.94 -21.04 6.56
N GLU A 46 16.86 -20.52 5.74
CA GLU A 46 18.16 -19.99 6.19
C GLU A 46 18.02 -18.66 6.96
N TYR A 47 16.94 -17.92 6.73
CA TYR A 47 16.59 -16.72 7.48
C TYR A 47 16.02 -17.07 8.87
N THR A 48 15.13 -18.06 8.95
CA THR A 48 14.47 -18.48 10.20
C THR A 48 15.39 -19.33 11.08
N TYR A 49 16.23 -20.17 10.48
CA TYR A 49 17.18 -21.06 11.17
C TYR A 49 18.61 -20.80 10.70
N PRO A 50 19.17 -19.61 10.98
CA PRO A 50 20.50 -19.27 10.49
C PRO A 50 21.58 -20.05 11.26
N PRO A 51 22.70 -20.43 10.61
CA PRO A 51 23.80 -21.14 11.26
C PRO A 51 24.54 -20.28 12.29
N HIS A 52 24.36 -18.96 12.25
CA HIS A 52 24.88 -17.97 13.20
C HIS A 52 23.80 -16.92 13.46
N THR A 53 23.84 -16.27 14.62
CA THR A 53 22.90 -15.20 14.95
C THR A 53 23.05 -14.05 13.94
N LEU A 54 21.99 -13.80 13.17
CA LEU A 54 21.95 -12.68 12.23
C LEU A 54 21.74 -11.37 13.00
N SER A 55 22.53 -10.35 12.65
CA SER A 55 22.28 -8.97 13.04
C SER A 55 21.01 -8.45 12.34
N GLU A 56 20.42 -7.38 12.88
CA GLU A 56 19.25 -6.74 12.26
C GLU A 56 19.50 -6.30 10.80
N PRO A 57 20.60 -5.62 10.42
CA PRO A 57 20.82 -5.26 9.01
C PRO A 57 20.96 -6.49 8.09
N GLU A 58 21.54 -7.59 8.56
CA GLU A 58 21.62 -8.84 7.78
C GLU A 58 20.23 -9.47 7.59
N LYS A 59 19.36 -9.38 8.60
CA LYS A 59 17.96 -9.82 8.47
C LYS A 59 17.20 -8.96 7.47
N GLU A 60 17.37 -7.64 7.51
CA GLU A 60 16.75 -6.71 6.57
C GLU A 60 17.22 -7.03 5.14
N ASP A 61 18.53 -7.16 4.90
CA ASP A 61 19.11 -7.47 3.59
C ASP A 61 18.59 -8.81 3.02
N LYS A 62 18.58 -9.87 3.85
CA LYS A 62 18.02 -11.16 3.45
C LYS A 62 16.53 -11.06 3.09
N LEU A 63 15.75 -10.30 3.86
CA LEU A 63 14.33 -10.08 3.55
C LEU A 63 14.17 -9.37 2.20
N TYR A 64 14.91 -8.29 1.96
CA TYR A 64 14.87 -7.56 0.70
C TYR A 64 15.19 -8.45 -0.50
N ASN A 65 16.23 -9.28 -0.39
CA ASN A 65 16.62 -10.23 -1.44
C ASN A 65 15.53 -11.28 -1.75
N MET A 66 14.63 -11.57 -0.80
CA MET A 66 13.52 -12.51 -1.00
C MET A 66 12.29 -11.86 -1.66
N LEU A 67 12.10 -10.54 -1.58
CA LEU A 67 10.88 -9.88 -2.06
C LEU A 67 10.67 -9.99 -3.59
N PRO A 68 11.67 -9.74 -4.45
CA PRO A 68 11.53 -9.90 -5.90
C PRO A 68 11.15 -11.33 -6.28
N LEU A 69 11.77 -12.30 -5.62
CA LEU A 69 11.50 -13.71 -5.85
C LEU A 69 10.07 -14.08 -5.44
N PHE A 70 9.61 -13.59 -4.29
CA PHE A 70 8.23 -13.78 -3.84
C PHE A 70 7.23 -13.21 -4.85
N CYS A 71 7.40 -11.95 -5.25
CA CYS A 71 6.53 -11.30 -6.23
C CYS A 71 6.55 -12.03 -7.58
N LYS A 72 7.70 -12.54 -8.02
CA LYS A 72 7.81 -13.29 -9.28
C LYS A 72 7.08 -14.63 -9.22
N VAL A 73 7.16 -15.34 -8.10
CA VAL A 73 6.51 -16.65 -7.90
C VAL A 73 5.00 -16.51 -7.73
N PHE A 74 4.55 -15.51 -6.96
CA PHE A 74 3.16 -15.39 -6.55
C PHE A 74 2.37 -14.31 -7.29
N GLY A 75 3.01 -13.42 -8.04
CA GLY A 75 2.33 -12.32 -8.74
C GLY A 75 1.29 -12.74 -9.78
N SER A 76 1.42 -13.97 -10.32
CA SER A 76 0.43 -14.57 -11.24
C SER A 76 -0.31 -15.76 -10.64
N SER A 77 -0.04 -16.12 -9.38
CA SER A 77 -0.68 -17.26 -8.72
C SER A 77 -1.98 -16.82 -8.02
N PRO A 78 -3.02 -17.67 -7.98
CA PRO A 78 -4.16 -17.44 -7.10
C PRO A 78 -3.70 -17.27 -5.65
N THR A 79 -4.27 -16.30 -4.94
CA THR A 79 -3.86 -15.98 -3.56
C THR A 79 -4.25 -17.06 -2.55
N CYS A 80 -5.23 -17.91 -2.89
CA CYS A 80 -5.56 -19.11 -2.11
C CYS A 80 -4.42 -20.13 -2.05
N ASP A 81 -3.57 -20.19 -3.08
CA ASP A 81 -2.49 -21.17 -3.18
C ASP A 81 -1.25 -20.78 -2.35
N LEU A 82 -1.20 -19.55 -1.80
CA LEU A 82 -0.05 -19.01 -1.09
C LEU A 82 0.39 -19.94 0.05
N GLN A 83 -0.57 -20.31 0.91
CA GLN A 83 -0.31 -21.13 2.09
C GLN A 83 0.00 -22.59 1.73
N GLU A 84 -0.64 -23.13 0.69
CA GLU A 84 -0.35 -24.48 0.20
C GLU A 84 1.07 -24.58 -0.38
N LYS A 85 1.45 -23.59 -1.18
CA LYS A 85 2.76 -23.57 -1.86
C LYS A 85 3.88 -23.17 -0.92
N PHE A 86 3.64 -22.31 0.06
CA PHE A 86 4.65 -21.83 1.00
C PHE A 86 4.14 -21.91 2.44
N GLY A 87 4.39 -23.04 3.11
CA GLY A 87 3.85 -23.30 4.45
C GLY A 87 4.21 -22.26 5.52
N ASP A 88 5.38 -21.60 5.40
CA ASP A 88 5.80 -20.57 6.34
C ASP A 88 5.37 -19.14 5.96
N VAL A 89 4.44 -19.01 5.00
CA VAL A 89 4.03 -17.70 4.47
C VAL A 89 3.45 -16.77 5.54
N LEU A 90 2.76 -17.29 6.57
CA LEU A 90 2.27 -16.48 7.70
C LEU A 90 3.42 -15.80 8.46
N LEU A 91 4.49 -16.56 8.72
CA LEU A 91 5.69 -16.04 9.39
C LEU A 91 6.41 -15.04 8.46
N PHE A 92 6.51 -15.35 7.18
CA PHE A 92 7.03 -14.42 6.18
C PHE A 92 6.25 -13.09 6.17
N THR A 93 4.91 -13.14 6.16
CA THR A 93 4.03 -11.96 6.27
C THR A 93 4.34 -11.14 7.52
N GLN A 94 4.57 -11.79 8.65
CA GLN A 94 4.92 -11.11 9.90
C GLN A 94 6.24 -10.33 9.76
N HIS A 95 7.26 -10.95 9.19
CA HIS A 95 8.58 -10.34 9.01
C HIS A 95 8.53 -9.17 8.02
N VAL A 96 7.87 -9.36 6.87
CA VAL A 96 7.69 -8.31 5.85
C VAL A 96 6.90 -7.12 6.42
N SER A 97 5.84 -7.38 7.19
CA SER A 97 5.04 -6.32 7.83
C SER A 97 5.85 -5.52 8.85
N LYS A 98 6.63 -6.20 9.69
CA LYS A 98 7.52 -5.55 10.66
C LYS A 98 8.58 -4.72 9.95
N LEU A 99 9.17 -5.23 8.87
CA LEU A 99 10.16 -4.49 8.08
C LEU A 99 9.57 -3.18 7.55
N MET A 100 8.37 -3.22 6.95
CA MET A 100 7.71 -2.00 6.45
C MET A 100 7.48 -0.98 7.57
N VAL A 101 7.00 -1.43 8.73
CA VAL A 101 6.77 -0.54 9.88
C VAL A 101 8.08 0.07 10.39
N THR A 102 9.15 -0.72 10.49
CA THR A 102 10.48 -0.24 10.90
C THR A 102 11.04 0.79 9.91
N GLU A 103 10.95 0.52 8.61
CA GLU A 103 11.47 1.39 7.55
C GLU A 103 10.76 2.75 7.50
N ILE A 104 9.45 2.76 7.66
CA ILE A 104 8.66 4.00 7.72
C ILE A 104 9.00 4.78 8.98
N ARG A 105 9.02 4.13 10.14
CA ARG A 105 9.35 4.80 11.41
C ARG A 105 10.76 5.37 11.39
N ARG A 106 11.73 4.64 10.81
CA ARG A 106 13.11 5.09 10.63
C ARG A 106 13.18 6.38 9.81
N ARG A 107 12.36 6.51 8.77
CA ARG A 107 12.29 7.71 7.92
C ARG A 107 11.51 8.87 8.54
N ALA A 108 10.50 8.58 9.36
CA ALA A 108 9.74 9.61 10.04
C ALA A 108 10.47 10.20 11.26
N SER A 109 11.41 9.46 11.85
CA SER A 109 12.05 9.84 13.12
C SER A 109 12.92 11.09 12.98
N ASN A 110 12.73 12.05 13.89
CA ASN A 110 13.53 13.29 14.01
C ASN A 110 13.52 14.19 12.77
N GLN A 111 12.43 14.19 12.00
CA GLN A 111 12.24 15.02 10.82
C GLN A 111 11.02 15.93 10.95
N SER A 112 10.96 17.01 10.16
CA SER A 112 9.71 17.74 9.94
C SER A 112 8.70 16.86 9.20
N THR A 113 7.42 17.22 9.22
CA THR A 113 6.37 16.45 8.52
C THR A 113 6.63 16.37 7.02
N GLU A 114 7.05 17.48 6.40
CA GLU A 114 7.45 17.53 4.98
C GLU A 114 8.68 16.67 4.66
N ALA A 115 9.74 16.72 5.49
CA ALA A 115 10.93 15.90 5.26
C ALA A 115 10.63 14.41 5.41
N ALA A 116 9.84 14.05 6.44
CA ALA A 116 9.37 12.69 6.67
C ALA A 116 8.52 12.19 5.50
N SER A 117 7.56 12.99 5.02
CA SER A 117 6.70 12.64 3.89
C SER A 117 7.52 12.38 2.62
N CYS A 118 8.47 13.27 2.31
CA CYS A 118 9.39 13.10 1.18
C CYS A 118 10.25 11.83 1.31
N ALA A 119 10.83 11.57 2.48
CA ALA A 119 11.68 10.41 2.70
C ALA A 119 10.92 9.09 2.55
N ILE A 120 9.71 9.01 3.09
CA ILE A 120 8.84 7.83 2.98
C ILE A 120 8.44 7.60 1.53
N VAL A 121 7.98 8.65 0.84
CA VAL A 121 7.55 8.53 -0.56
C VAL A 121 8.70 8.11 -1.47
N ARG A 122 9.87 8.73 -1.35
CA ARG A 122 11.05 8.35 -2.15
C ARG A 122 11.43 6.88 -1.97
N PHE A 123 11.23 6.32 -0.78
CA PHE A 123 11.48 4.91 -0.52
C PHE A 123 10.42 4.00 -1.14
N LEU A 124 9.15 4.40 -1.07
CA LEU A 124 8.04 3.58 -1.57
C LEU A 124 7.85 3.69 -3.09
N GLU A 125 8.33 4.76 -3.73
CA GLU A 125 8.25 4.93 -5.18
C GLU A 125 9.12 3.91 -5.91
N ILE A 126 8.62 3.49 -7.07
CA ILE A 126 9.39 2.70 -8.01
C ILE A 126 10.57 3.54 -8.55
N GLU A 127 11.76 2.96 -8.55
CA GLU A 127 12.95 3.55 -9.18
C GLU A 127 12.99 3.23 -10.69
N SER A 128 14.14 3.33 -11.34
CA SER A 128 14.29 2.98 -12.76
C SER A 128 13.99 1.50 -13.06
N CYS A 129 14.13 0.61 -12.07
CA CYS A 129 13.73 -0.81 -12.17
C CYS A 129 12.92 -1.24 -10.94
N GLU A 130 11.91 -2.11 -11.13
CA GLU A 130 11.09 -2.67 -10.03
C GLU A 130 11.96 -3.44 -9.04
N GLU A 131 12.84 -4.32 -9.53
CA GLU A 131 13.59 -5.27 -8.72
C GLU A 131 14.70 -4.62 -7.88
N SER A 132 15.08 -3.37 -8.18
CA SER A 132 16.06 -2.61 -7.40
C SER A 132 15.43 -1.72 -6.32
N SER A 133 14.12 -1.42 -6.41
CA SER A 133 13.45 -0.56 -5.42
C SER A 133 12.97 -1.39 -4.24
N ASN A 134 13.77 -1.40 -3.18
CA ASN A 134 13.50 -2.12 -1.94
C ASN A 134 12.12 -1.78 -1.34
N GLY A 135 11.75 -0.49 -1.27
CA GLY A 135 10.47 -0.09 -0.68
C GLY A 135 9.27 -0.36 -1.58
N TRP A 136 9.41 -0.19 -2.90
CA TRP A 136 8.38 -0.60 -3.86
C TRP A 136 8.11 -2.09 -3.80
N MET A 137 9.16 -2.92 -3.75
CA MET A 137 9.05 -4.36 -3.63
C MET A 137 8.41 -4.79 -2.32
N LEU A 138 8.71 -4.09 -1.23
CA LEU A 138 8.08 -4.31 0.07
C LEU A 138 6.59 -3.99 0.06
N LEU A 139 6.21 -2.85 -0.50
CA LEU A 139 4.81 -2.45 -0.65
C LEU A 139 4.04 -3.44 -1.55
N SER A 140 4.65 -3.84 -2.66
CA SER A 140 4.08 -4.80 -3.61
C SER A 140 3.88 -6.18 -2.99
N THR A 141 4.85 -6.65 -2.21
CA THR A 141 4.77 -7.93 -1.49
C THR A 141 3.63 -7.90 -0.48
N LEU A 142 3.51 -6.84 0.33
CA LEU A 142 2.42 -6.68 1.28
C LEU A 142 1.06 -6.62 0.58
N ASN A 143 0.97 -5.92 -0.55
CA ASN A 143 -0.25 -5.85 -1.32
C ASN A 143 -0.68 -7.23 -1.83
N LEU A 144 0.25 -8.05 -2.33
CA LEU A 144 -0.04 -9.44 -2.74
C LEU A 144 -0.52 -10.30 -1.55
N LEU A 145 0.17 -10.21 -0.41
CA LEU A 145 -0.20 -10.94 0.80
C LEU A 145 -1.57 -10.53 1.33
N ALA A 146 -1.92 -9.24 1.26
CA ALA A 146 -3.21 -8.72 1.72
C ALA A 146 -4.39 -9.17 0.84
N ALA A 147 -4.14 -9.78 -0.31
CA ALA A 147 -5.18 -10.41 -1.13
C ALA A 147 -5.38 -11.91 -0.80
N GLY A 148 -4.61 -12.46 0.14
CA GLY A 148 -4.78 -13.83 0.63
C GLY A 148 -5.82 -13.96 1.74
N PRO A 149 -5.81 -15.10 2.47
CA PRO A 149 -6.77 -15.36 3.55
C PRO A 149 -6.71 -14.33 4.70
N PRO A 150 -7.80 -14.18 5.48
CA PRO A 150 -7.89 -13.22 6.60
C PRO A 150 -6.76 -13.33 7.63
N ASP A 151 -6.19 -14.52 7.84
CA ASP A 151 -5.07 -14.74 8.77
C ASP A 151 -3.86 -13.84 8.46
N PHE A 152 -3.61 -13.51 7.18
CA PHE A 152 -2.55 -12.57 6.81
C PHE A 152 -2.86 -11.15 7.29
N ILE A 153 -4.13 -10.74 7.23
CA ILE A 153 -4.57 -9.43 7.69
C ILE A 153 -4.41 -9.33 9.21
N GLU A 154 -4.71 -10.38 9.96
CA GLU A 154 -4.47 -10.45 11.40
C GLU A 154 -2.97 -10.28 11.73
N VAL A 155 -2.10 -10.98 11.00
CA VAL A 155 -0.64 -10.86 11.17
C VAL A 155 -0.15 -9.45 10.85
N MET A 156 -0.62 -8.84 9.76
CA MET A 156 -0.30 -7.46 9.38
C MET A 156 -0.78 -6.44 10.43
N THR A 157 -1.98 -6.67 10.97
CA THR A 157 -2.61 -5.85 12.01
C THR A 157 -1.81 -5.90 13.31
N ALA A 158 -1.44 -7.11 13.75
CA ALA A 158 -0.59 -7.32 14.91
C ALA A 158 0.78 -6.64 14.76
N ALA A 159 1.31 -6.56 13.53
CA ALA A 159 2.54 -5.87 13.20
C ALA A 159 2.42 -4.33 13.17
N SER A 160 1.24 -3.75 13.40
CA SER A 160 0.99 -2.29 13.32
C SER A 160 1.01 -1.72 11.90
N LEU A 161 0.77 -2.55 10.89
CA LEU A 161 0.80 -2.06 9.51
C LEU A 161 -0.31 -1.04 9.20
N PRO A 162 -1.60 -1.25 9.57
CA PRO A 162 -2.68 -0.31 9.22
C PRO A 162 -2.45 1.09 9.81
N SER A 163 -2.21 1.19 11.11
CA SER A 163 -1.84 2.45 11.79
C SER A 163 -0.66 3.17 11.16
N THR A 164 0.39 2.44 10.78
CA THR A 164 1.58 3.03 10.15
C THR A 164 1.25 3.58 8.76
N MET A 165 0.43 2.87 7.99
CA MET A 165 0.01 3.32 6.66
C MET A 165 -0.95 4.52 6.73
N VAL A 166 -1.88 4.57 7.68
CA VAL A 166 -2.73 5.76 7.90
C VAL A 166 -1.89 7.00 8.23
N LYS A 167 -0.86 6.85 9.08
CA LYS A 167 0.07 7.95 9.37
C LYS A 167 0.81 8.43 8.13
N CYS A 168 1.31 7.53 7.29
CA CYS A 168 1.91 7.90 6.00
C CYS A 168 0.92 8.68 5.13
N LEU A 169 -0.31 8.18 4.99
CA LEU A 169 -1.35 8.83 4.18
C LEU A 169 -1.63 10.26 4.64
N TYR A 170 -1.66 10.48 5.96
CA TYR A 170 -1.82 11.81 6.53
C TYR A 170 -0.58 12.70 6.26
N LEU A 171 0.63 12.17 6.43
CA LEU A 171 1.88 12.91 6.13
C LEU A 171 2.00 13.30 4.65
N PHE A 172 1.40 12.53 3.73
CA PHE A 172 1.46 12.81 2.29
C PHE A 172 0.72 14.10 1.88
N PHE A 173 -0.01 14.73 2.80
CA PHE A 173 -0.65 16.02 2.57
C PHE A 173 0.39 17.17 2.57
N ASP A 174 1.54 16.95 3.21
CA ASP A 174 2.67 17.87 3.29
C ASP A 174 3.72 17.62 2.18
N LEU A 175 3.38 16.86 1.13
CA LEU A 175 4.32 16.64 0.02
C LEU A 175 4.47 17.93 -0.81
N PRO A 176 5.70 18.31 -1.17
CA PRO A 176 5.92 19.44 -2.07
C PRO A 176 5.36 19.13 -3.46
N GLU A 177 5.10 20.19 -4.22
CA GLU A 177 4.74 20.05 -5.63
C GLU A 177 5.89 19.36 -6.39
N TYR A 178 5.56 18.59 -7.43
CA TYR A 178 6.61 18.04 -8.28
C TYR A 178 7.42 19.18 -8.85
N GLU A 179 8.75 19.07 -8.80
CA GLU A 179 9.56 19.82 -9.74
C GLU A 179 9.16 19.35 -11.14
N SER A 180 8.27 20.10 -11.78
CA SER A 180 8.13 20.05 -13.22
C SER A 180 9.52 20.42 -13.72
N ASN A 181 10.25 19.46 -14.27
CA ASN A 181 11.46 19.77 -15.01
C ASN A 181 11.12 20.94 -15.94
N SER A 182 11.66 22.11 -15.63
CA SER A 182 11.55 23.28 -16.48
C SER A 182 11.93 22.85 -17.88
N PRO A 183 11.15 23.15 -18.94
CA PRO A 183 11.53 22.85 -20.31
C PRO A 183 12.60 23.84 -20.73
N ASN A 184 13.79 23.71 -20.15
CA ASN A 184 14.99 24.45 -20.49
C ASN A 184 16.18 23.53 -20.20
N VAL A 185 16.49 22.64 -21.13
CA VAL A 185 17.67 22.78 -21.99
C VAL A 185 17.46 21.79 -23.14
N ALA A 186 17.40 22.32 -24.35
CA ALA A 186 17.65 21.54 -25.55
C ALA A 186 19.06 20.94 -25.43
N ASP A 187 19.16 19.63 -25.23
CA ASP A 187 20.24 18.90 -25.87
C ASP A 187 19.86 17.44 -26.12
N GLN A 188 20.26 17.00 -27.30
CA GLN A 188 19.94 15.74 -27.92
C GLN A 188 20.67 14.59 -27.21
N THR A 189 20.08 13.39 -27.20
CA THR A 189 20.63 12.17 -27.83
C THR A 189 20.01 10.89 -27.24
N ASP A 190 19.57 10.04 -28.16
CA ASP A 190 19.65 8.57 -28.16
C ASP A 190 19.11 7.73 -27.00
N ASN A 191 18.17 6.85 -27.40
CA ASN A 191 17.98 5.49 -26.90
C ASN A 191 18.10 5.27 -25.38
N ASN A 192 16.98 5.37 -24.67
CA ASN A 192 16.69 4.44 -23.57
C ASN A 192 15.17 4.29 -23.41
N GLU A 193 14.75 3.04 -23.20
CA GLU A 193 13.37 2.61 -23.07
C GLU A 193 12.67 3.34 -21.91
N THR A 194 11.71 4.21 -22.21
CA THR A 194 10.60 4.69 -21.34
C THR A 194 10.86 4.65 -19.83
N GLU A 195 11.66 5.59 -19.33
CA GLU A 195 11.78 5.84 -17.88
C GLU A 195 10.50 6.55 -17.39
N PHE A 196 9.85 6.03 -16.34
CA PHE A 196 8.64 6.65 -15.77
C PHE A 196 8.91 8.09 -15.33
N SER A 197 8.02 9.02 -15.69
CA SER A 197 8.04 10.38 -15.14
C SER A 197 7.75 10.35 -13.63
N SER A 198 8.23 11.36 -12.88
CA SER A 198 7.97 11.48 -11.44
C SER A 198 6.48 11.43 -11.10
N SER A 199 5.65 12.03 -11.95
CA SER A 199 4.18 12.01 -11.81
C SER A 199 3.61 10.60 -11.98
N GLU A 200 4.09 9.81 -12.96
CA GLU A 200 3.65 8.42 -13.15
C GLU A 200 4.06 7.53 -11.98
N ARG A 201 5.29 7.69 -11.46
CA ARG A 201 5.77 6.95 -10.29
C ARG A 201 4.88 7.18 -9.07
N ARG A 202 4.45 8.42 -8.82
CA ARG A 202 3.49 8.71 -7.74
C ARG A 202 2.11 8.13 -7.99
N ILE A 203 1.59 8.23 -9.21
CA ILE A 203 0.27 7.65 -9.52
C ILE A 203 0.29 6.14 -9.27
N LEU A 204 1.39 5.47 -9.64
CA LEU A 204 1.58 4.05 -9.35
C LEU A 204 1.67 3.78 -7.85
N LEU A 205 2.46 4.56 -7.11
CA LEU A 205 2.54 4.49 -5.65
C LEU A 205 1.15 4.65 -5.01
N GLN A 206 0.42 5.70 -5.36
CA GLN A 206 -0.90 5.96 -4.82
C GLN A 206 -1.85 4.79 -5.08
N LYS A 207 -1.88 4.24 -6.30
CA LYS A 207 -2.72 3.07 -6.62
C LYS A 207 -2.39 1.86 -5.77
N VAL A 208 -1.12 1.47 -5.65
CA VAL A 208 -0.73 0.28 -4.88
C VAL A 208 -0.93 0.50 -3.38
N PHE A 209 -0.62 1.71 -2.89
CA PHE A 209 -0.82 2.10 -1.50
C PHE A 209 -2.29 2.04 -1.10
N VAL A 210 -3.18 2.64 -1.89
CA VAL A 210 -4.63 2.60 -1.66
C VAL A 210 -5.16 1.19 -1.78
N GLN A 211 -4.71 0.42 -2.77
CA GLN A 211 -5.13 -0.96 -2.94
C GLN A 211 -4.81 -1.81 -1.70
N LEU A 212 -3.61 -1.65 -1.11
CA LEU A 212 -3.24 -2.32 0.14
C LEU A 212 -4.13 -1.87 1.29
N MET A 213 -4.35 -0.56 1.45
CA MET A 213 -5.20 -0.02 2.52
C MET A 213 -6.66 -0.49 2.41
N VAL A 214 -7.24 -0.50 1.20
CA VAL A 214 -8.59 -1.02 0.95
C VAL A 214 -8.67 -2.50 1.27
N ARG A 215 -7.66 -3.30 0.91
CA ARG A 215 -7.62 -4.73 1.27
C ARG A 215 -7.59 -4.94 2.78
N LEU A 216 -6.73 -4.21 3.50
CA LEU A 216 -6.70 -4.25 4.96
C LEU A 216 -8.04 -3.82 5.56
N CYS A 217 -8.52 -2.63 5.24
CA CYS A 217 -9.73 -2.04 5.81
C CYS A 217 -11.04 -2.71 5.35
N SER A 218 -10.98 -3.73 4.49
CA SER A 218 -12.11 -4.63 4.20
C SER A 218 -12.35 -5.67 5.30
N HIS A 219 -11.58 -5.62 6.39
CA HIS A 219 -11.70 -6.48 7.56
C HIS A 219 -11.88 -5.66 8.84
N VAL A 220 -12.48 -6.27 9.87
CA VAL A 220 -12.75 -5.63 11.17
C VAL A 220 -11.46 -5.37 11.96
N ALA A 221 -10.50 -6.30 11.96
CA ALA A 221 -9.30 -6.20 12.80
C ALA A 221 -8.46 -4.93 12.55
N PRO A 222 -8.19 -4.50 11.30
CA PRO A 222 -7.54 -3.20 11.05
C PRO A 222 -8.31 -2.01 11.60
N ALA A 223 -9.64 -1.99 11.51
CA ALA A 223 -10.44 -0.88 12.02
C ALA A 223 -10.36 -0.78 13.56
N GLU A 224 -10.45 -1.92 14.25
CA GLU A 224 -10.26 -1.98 15.70
C GLU A 224 -8.84 -1.59 16.11
N GLU A 225 -7.84 -1.95 15.31
CA GLU A 225 -6.46 -1.56 15.55
C GLU A 225 -6.23 -0.06 15.44
N LEU A 226 -6.81 0.57 14.43
CA LEU A 226 -6.77 2.03 14.24
C LEU A 226 -7.46 2.75 15.39
N ALA A 227 -8.64 2.28 15.82
CA ALA A 227 -9.36 2.85 16.96
C ALA A 227 -8.56 2.69 18.27
N ARG A 228 -8.02 1.50 18.53
CA ARG A 228 -7.22 1.23 19.73
C ARG A 228 -5.93 2.04 19.80
N LYS A 229 -5.35 2.41 18.66
CA LYS A 229 -4.12 3.21 18.59
C LYS A 229 -4.32 4.71 18.46
N ASP A 230 -5.58 5.16 18.48
CA ASP A 230 -5.94 6.57 18.30
C ASP A 230 -5.55 7.14 16.93
N ASP A 231 -5.42 6.27 15.92
CA ASP A 231 -5.00 6.66 14.56
C ASP A 231 -6.20 6.82 13.60
N LEU A 232 -7.37 6.29 13.96
CA LEU A 232 -8.58 6.40 13.12
C LEU A 232 -9.03 7.84 12.93
N THR A 233 -8.82 8.71 13.92
CA THR A 233 -9.10 10.16 13.83
C THR A 233 -8.32 10.83 12.70
N LEU A 234 -7.11 10.34 12.38
CA LEU A 234 -6.32 10.88 11.27
C LEU A 234 -7.02 10.73 9.93
N LEU A 235 -7.79 9.66 9.71
CA LEU A 235 -8.58 9.49 8.47
C LEU A 235 -9.74 10.49 8.40
N PHE A 236 -10.43 10.73 9.52
CA PHE A 236 -11.50 11.74 9.59
C PHE A 236 -10.97 13.16 9.37
N SER A 237 -9.82 13.48 9.96
CA SER A 237 -9.11 14.72 9.66
C SER A 237 -8.74 14.77 8.18
N ALA A 238 -8.08 13.74 7.64
CA ALA A 238 -7.60 13.71 6.26
C ALA A 238 -8.69 14.02 5.23
N ILE A 239 -9.92 13.50 5.39
CA ILE A 239 -10.99 13.74 4.41
C ILE A 239 -11.54 15.17 4.41
N THR A 240 -11.28 15.94 5.47
CA THR A 240 -11.81 17.31 5.66
C THR A 240 -10.73 18.37 5.88
N SER A 241 -9.46 17.98 5.97
CA SER A 241 -8.34 18.91 6.05
C SER A 241 -8.08 19.58 4.71
N TRP A 242 -7.73 20.86 4.78
CA TRP A 242 -7.16 21.57 3.64
C TRP A 242 -5.84 20.91 3.22
N CYS A 243 -5.62 20.78 1.91
CA CYS A 243 -4.34 20.37 1.35
C CYS A 243 -4.14 21.07 0.00
N PRO A 244 -2.90 21.28 -0.44
CA PRO A 244 -2.60 21.78 -1.77
C PRO A 244 -3.25 20.93 -2.88
N GLN A 245 -3.60 21.54 -4.01
CA GLN A 245 -4.30 20.86 -5.10
C GLN A 245 -3.53 19.64 -5.64
N HIS A 246 -2.20 19.71 -5.72
CA HIS A 246 -1.38 18.57 -6.16
C HIS A 246 -1.47 17.36 -5.21
N ASN A 247 -1.85 17.56 -3.95
CA ASN A 247 -2.06 16.50 -2.97
C ASN A 247 -3.52 16.05 -2.85
N ALA A 248 -4.44 16.61 -3.64
CA ALA A 248 -5.87 16.23 -3.60
C ALA A 248 -6.11 14.74 -3.87
N LEU A 249 -5.20 14.07 -4.60
CA LEU A 249 -5.24 12.62 -4.83
C LEU A 249 -5.11 11.82 -3.52
N TRP A 250 -4.35 12.31 -2.53
CA TRP A 250 -4.19 11.66 -1.23
C TRP A 250 -5.42 11.87 -0.34
N ARG A 251 -6.08 13.03 -0.46
CA ARG A 251 -7.38 13.26 0.17
C ARG A 251 -8.47 12.32 -0.35
N LYS A 252 -8.54 12.13 -1.67
CA LYS A 252 -9.45 11.13 -2.30
C LYS A 252 -9.12 9.71 -1.84
N SER A 253 -7.84 9.39 -1.73
CA SER A 253 -7.35 8.10 -1.21
C SER A 253 -7.80 7.85 0.23
N ALA A 254 -7.72 8.86 1.11
CA ALA A 254 -8.20 8.76 2.48
C ALA A 254 -9.72 8.53 2.55
N ALA A 255 -10.49 9.19 1.69
CA ALA A 255 -11.92 8.99 1.60
C ALA A 255 -12.29 7.57 1.17
N GLU A 256 -11.58 7.00 0.20
CA GLU A 256 -11.79 5.62 -0.26
C GLU A 256 -11.51 4.59 0.84
N VAL A 257 -10.42 4.78 1.59
CA VAL A 257 -10.08 3.93 2.75
C VAL A 257 -11.15 4.03 3.84
N LEU A 258 -11.58 5.24 4.18
CA LEU A 258 -12.58 5.47 5.21
C LEU A 258 -13.96 4.92 4.82
N MET A 259 -14.34 5.01 3.54
CA MET A 259 -15.55 4.38 2.98
C MET A 259 -15.49 2.85 3.01
N THR A 260 -14.31 2.27 2.82
CA THR A 260 -14.13 0.82 2.95
C THR A 260 -14.29 0.39 4.41
N LEU A 261 -13.69 1.15 5.33
CA LEU A 261 -13.79 0.91 6.77
C LEU A 261 -15.24 1.05 7.26
N SER A 262 -16.00 2.05 6.80
CA SER A 262 -17.41 2.19 7.19
C SER A 262 -18.28 1.02 6.71
N ARG A 263 -17.92 0.37 5.59
CA ARG A 263 -18.66 -0.78 5.08
C ARG A 263 -18.34 -2.09 5.80
N HIS A 264 -17.08 -2.28 6.19
CA HIS A 264 -16.59 -3.59 6.63
C HIS A 264 -16.05 -3.63 8.07
N GLY A 265 -15.66 -2.49 8.63
CA GLY A 265 -14.89 -2.38 9.86
C GLY A 265 -15.65 -1.85 11.08
N LEU A 266 -16.98 -1.63 10.98
CA LEU A 266 -17.77 -1.03 12.06
C LEU A 266 -18.18 -2.05 13.12
N SER A 267 -17.24 -2.38 14.01
CA SER A 267 -17.56 -3.07 15.26
C SER A 267 -17.95 -2.09 16.37
N GLN A 268 -18.52 -2.60 17.46
CA GLN A 268 -18.92 -1.80 18.63
C GLN A 268 -17.77 -0.96 19.22
N PRO A 269 -16.54 -1.47 19.38
CA PRO A 269 -15.39 -0.66 19.79
C PRO A 269 -15.09 0.50 18.85
N VAL A 270 -15.19 0.29 17.53
CA VAL A 270 -14.90 1.30 16.51
C VAL A 270 -15.97 2.40 16.54
N VAL A 271 -17.25 2.02 16.59
CA VAL A 271 -18.37 2.97 16.71
C VAL A 271 -18.25 3.78 18.00
N SER A 272 -17.98 3.12 19.13
CA SER A 272 -17.76 3.79 20.42
C SER A 272 -16.60 4.79 20.36
N TYR A 273 -15.49 4.42 19.71
CA TYR A 273 -14.37 5.32 19.50
C TYR A 273 -14.78 6.56 18.68
N ILE A 274 -15.48 6.37 17.56
CA ILE A 274 -15.92 7.45 16.66
C ILE A 274 -16.79 8.46 17.41
N HIS A 275 -17.72 7.99 18.24
CA HIS A 275 -18.54 8.85 19.08
C HIS A 275 -17.72 9.56 20.16
N ASN A 276 -16.89 8.82 20.91
CA ASN A 276 -16.11 9.37 22.03
C ASN A 276 -15.06 10.40 21.59
N LYS A 277 -14.50 10.23 20.38
CA LYS A 277 -13.53 11.15 19.78
C LYS A 277 -14.18 12.27 18.96
N ALA A 278 -15.51 12.29 18.89
CA ALA A 278 -16.28 13.27 18.13
C ALA A 278 -15.77 13.40 16.68
N CYS A 279 -15.47 12.28 16.02
CA CYS A 279 -14.87 12.28 14.69
C CYS A 279 -15.76 12.96 13.64
N VAL A 280 -17.09 12.75 13.70
CA VAL A 280 -18.04 13.38 12.77
C VAL A 280 -18.18 14.89 13.02
N PRO A 281 -18.39 15.36 14.27
CA PRO A 281 -18.31 16.79 14.58
C PRO A 281 -17.01 17.45 14.13
N MET A 282 -15.86 16.80 14.33
CA MET A 282 -14.55 17.30 13.88
C MET A 282 -14.52 17.54 12.36
N CYS A 283 -15.10 16.64 11.56
CA CYS A 283 -15.21 16.83 10.12
C CYS A 283 -16.06 18.06 9.76
N VAL A 284 -17.18 18.27 10.45
CA VAL A 284 -18.07 19.43 10.23
C VAL A 284 -17.34 20.73 10.58
N ASP A 285 -16.68 20.79 11.74
CA ASP A 285 -15.90 21.95 12.17
C ASP A 285 -14.80 22.32 11.17
N ASN A 286 -14.12 21.31 10.60
CA ASN A 286 -13.09 21.53 9.58
C ASN A 286 -13.66 22.13 8.30
N MET A 287 -14.83 21.66 7.84
CA MET A 287 -15.51 22.19 6.66
C MET A 287 -16.00 23.63 6.89
N GLU A 288 -16.50 23.96 8.07
CA GLU A 288 -16.98 25.31 8.41
C GLU A 288 -15.85 26.33 8.51
N ARG A 289 -14.67 25.92 9.00
CA ARG A 289 -13.51 26.80 9.20
C ARG A 289 -12.65 27.00 7.94
N GLY A 290 -12.87 26.21 6.89
CA GLY A 290 -12.07 26.25 5.67
C GLY A 290 -12.30 27.50 4.83
N GLN A 291 -11.66 28.61 5.20
CA GLN A 291 -11.76 29.89 4.47
C GLN A 291 -11.19 29.82 3.04
N ASP A 292 -10.30 28.86 2.78
CA ASP A 292 -9.66 28.64 1.47
C ASP A 292 -10.21 27.42 0.71
N LEU A 293 -11.35 26.85 1.13
CA LEU A 293 -11.99 25.74 0.43
C LEU A 293 -12.95 26.27 -0.64
N SER A 294 -12.86 25.72 -1.85
CA SER A 294 -13.86 26.01 -2.87
C SER A 294 -15.21 25.36 -2.51
N PRO A 295 -16.35 25.92 -2.97
CA PRO A 295 -17.67 25.31 -2.74
C PRO A 295 -17.77 23.86 -3.22
N LEU A 296 -17.06 23.51 -4.28
CA LEU A 296 -17.01 22.14 -4.80
C LEU A 296 -16.29 21.20 -3.81
N GLU A 297 -15.18 21.63 -3.21
CA GLU A 297 -14.47 20.85 -2.21
C GLU A 297 -15.30 20.63 -0.96
N ILE A 298 -16.05 21.65 -0.51
CA ILE A 298 -16.98 21.51 0.62
C ILE A 298 -18.05 20.47 0.31
N VAL A 299 -18.61 20.47 -0.91
CA VAL A 299 -19.59 19.47 -1.35
C VAL A 299 -18.98 18.07 -1.42
N GLU A 300 -17.77 17.92 -1.94
CA GLU A 300 -17.06 16.63 -1.96
C GLU A 300 -16.80 16.10 -0.54
N MET A 301 -16.29 16.95 0.36
CA MET A 301 -16.05 16.61 1.76
C MET A 301 -17.35 16.24 2.49
N PHE A 302 -18.43 16.99 2.26
CA PHE A 302 -19.74 16.72 2.82
C PHE A 302 -20.30 15.39 2.31
N CYS A 303 -20.20 15.10 1.02
CA CYS A 303 -20.59 13.82 0.45
C CYS A 303 -19.85 12.65 1.10
N HIS A 304 -18.53 12.77 1.31
CA HIS A 304 -17.78 11.75 2.04
C HIS A 304 -18.28 11.60 3.48
N CYS A 305 -18.49 12.69 4.22
CA CYS A 305 -19.01 12.65 5.60
C CYS A 305 -20.41 12.04 5.70
N VAL A 306 -21.31 12.34 4.75
CA VAL A 306 -22.68 11.81 4.72
C VAL A 306 -22.72 10.35 4.31
N LEU A 307 -21.90 9.95 3.33
CA LEU A 307 -21.79 8.53 2.98
C LEU A 307 -21.23 7.69 4.14
N LEU A 308 -20.40 8.28 4.99
CA LEU A 308 -19.98 7.66 6.24
C LEU A 308 -21.12 7.59 7.26
N SER A 309 -21.92 8.65 7.40
CA SER A 309 -23.06 8.63 8.33
C SER A 309 -24.13 7.60 7.99
N GLN A 310 -24.35 7.30 6.71
CA GLN A 310 -25.23 6.20 6.29
C GLN A 310 -24.71 4.81 6.65
N GLY A 311 -23.40 4.64 6.90
CA GLY A 311 -22.84 3.40 7.43
C GLY A 311 -22.90 3.29 8.95
N PHE A 312 -23.07 4.41 9.67
CA PHE A 312 -23.10 4.45 11.13
C PHE A 312 -24.50 4.25 11.75
N PHE A 313 -25.57 4.35 10.96
CA PHE A 313 -26.97 4.14 11.37
C PHE A 313 -27.54 2.85 10.76
#